data_AF-A0A6I6GRF8-F1
#
_entry.id   AF-A0A6I6GRF8-F1
#
_cell.length_a   1.000
_cell.length_b   1.000
_cell.length_c   1.000
_cell.angle_alpha   90.00
_cell.angle_beta   90.00
_cell.angle_gamma   90.00
#
_symmetry.space_group_name_H-M   'P 1'
#
loop_
_entity.id
_entity.type
_entity.pdbx_description
1 polymer ?
#
loop_
_entity_poly.entity_id
_entity_poly.type
_entity_poly.pdbx_seq_one_letter_code
_entity_poly.pdbx_strand_id
1 'polypeptide(L)'
;MDVVQYYRELIQNSNTVLGAMIEANGTEALTASHNYLLDYDALKMAIADRPEAAVFDSAVKEYQFALFALASGQYRHAFGGLRLFFELMLATVQFSAHEIDYRMWAKDSKDINWSALKDSQTGVFATNFIRAFNPDFSDCGKQYLAIAEAVYRECSEFVHGNAGTHAILPTDITFQNDVFCSWHNKATTMRLAIIFAFSARYLNYVDRDATERMEPIITDVIGDLPPVRAIFAQPSGAQ
;
A
#
# COMPACT_ATOMS: atom_id res chain seq x y z
N MET A 1 15.12 -10.00 37.04
CA MET A 1 14.05 -9.32 36.29
C MET A 1 12.90 -10.29 36.16
N ASP A 2 11.72 -9.93 36.65
CA ASP A 2 10.52 -10.72 36.37
C ASP A 2 10.16 -10.50 34.90
N VAL A 3 10.31 -11.55 34.09
CA VAL A 3 10.10 -11.50 32.64
C VAL A 3 8.65 -11.18 32.30
N VAL A 4 7.68 -11.66 33.11
CA VAL A 4 6.26 -11.36 32.88
C VAL A 4 5.97 -9.90 33.19
N GLN A 5 6.57 -9.37 34.26
CA GLN A 5 6.45 -7.95 34.61
C GLN A 5 7.01 -7.04 33.51
N TYR A 6 8.17 -7.39 32.93
CA TYR A 6 8.77 -6.66 31.81
C TYR A 6 7.83 -6.57 30.60
N TYR A 7 7.20 -7.68 30.18
CA TYR A 7 6.26 -7.64 29.06
C TYR A 7 4.98 -6.84 29.37
N ARG A 8 4.51 -6.87 30.62
CA ARG A 8 3.37 -6.03 31.03
C ARG A 8 3.71 -4.54 30.94
N GLU A 9 4.91 -4.15 31.34
CA GLU A 9 5.40 -2.78 31.22
C GLU A 9 5.49 -2.33 29.76
N LEU A 10 5.99 -3.18 28.85
CA LEU A 10 6.00 -2.87 27.41
C LEU A 10 4.60 -2.62 26.85
N ILE A 11 3.63 -3.47 27.20
CA ILE A 11 2.23 -3.32 26.78
C ILE A 11 1.64 -2.01 27.33
N GLN A 12 1.92 -1.69 28.59
CA GLN A 12 1.48 -0.44 29.20
C GLN A 12 2.08 0.77 28.47
N ASN A 13 3.36 0.73 28.12
CA ASN A 13 4.01 1.80 27.35
C ASN A 13 3.35 2.00 25.98
N SER A 14 3.00 0.92 25.27
CA SER A 14 2.24 1.02 24.01
C SER A 14 0.87 1.70 24.21
N ASN A 15 0.17 1.44 25.31
CA ASN A 15 -1.08 2.15 25.62
C ASN A 15 -0.84 3.64 25.89
N THR A 16 0.23 3.99 26.61
CA THR A 16 0.63 5.40 26.82
C THR A 16 0.94 6.08 25.50
N VAL A 17 1.63 5.41 24.59
CA VAL A 17 1.91 5.93 23.24
C VAL A 17 0.63 6.24 22.49
N LEU A 18 -0.35 5.33 22.46
CA LEU A 18 -1.63 5.57 21.80
C LEU A 18 -2.36 6.78 22.40
N GLY A 19 -2.37 6.90 23.72
CA GLY A 19 -2.94 8.07 24.40
C GLY A 19 -2.27 9.38 23.98
N ALA A 20 -0.94 9.41 23.98
CA ALA A 20 -0.15 10.58 23.59
C ALA A 20 -0.31 10.94 22.10
N MET A 21 -0.44 9.93 21.21
CA MET A 21 -0.75 10.14 19.79
C MET A 21 -2.07 10.90 19.61
N ILE A 22 -3.13 10.44 20.30
CA ILE A 22 -4.47 11.01 20.21
C ILE A 22 -4.50 12.42 20.82
N GLU A 23 -3.83 12.62 21.96
CA GLU A 23 -3.74 13.94 22.59
C GLU A 23 -3.04 14.97 21.68
N ALA A 24 -1.98 14.55 20.99
CA ALA A 24 -1.19 15.44 20.14
C ALA A 24 -1.81 15.71 18.76
N ASN A 25 -2.48 14.72 18.15
CA ASN A 25 -2.91 14.79 16.74
C ASN A 25 -4.41 14.58 16.51
N GLY A 26 -5.20 14.32 17.56
CA GLY A 26 -6.55 13.81 17.40
C GLY A 26 -6.57 12.40 16.81
N THR A 27 -7.64 12.07 16.08
CA THR A 27 -7.84 10.73 15.49
C THR A 27 -7.86 10.75 13.97
N GLU A 28 -7.70 11.91 13.35
CA GLU A 28 -7.93 12.14 11.93
C GLU A 28 -6.98 11.31 11.05
N ALA A 29 -5.67 11.38 11.32
CA ALA A 29 -4.67 10.63 10.53
C ALA A 29 -4.81 9.11 10.68
N LEU A 30 -5.09 8.65 11.91
CA LEU A 30 -5.37 7.24 12.20
C LEU A 30 -6.64 6.78 11.48
N THR A 31 -7.71 7.57 11.54
CA THR A 31 -8.98 7.29 10.89
C THR A 31 -8.81 7.23 9.37
N ALA A 32 -8.14 8.21 8.78
CA ALA A 32 -7.89 8.25 7.35
C ALA A 32 -7.11 7.01 6.87
N SER A 33 -6.01 6.69 7.56
CA SER A 33 -5.20 5.52 7.19
C SER A 33 -5.89 4.20 7.48
N HIS A 34 -6.71 4.12 8.52
CA HIS A 34 -7.54 2.95 8.80
C HIS A 34 -8.61 2.74 7.72
N ASN A 35 -9.26 3.82 7.26
CA ASN A 35 -10.30 3.77 6.24
C ASN A 35 -9.79 3.24 4.89
N TYR A 36 -8.49 3.33 4.61
CA TYR A 36 -7.91 2.67 3.43
C TYR A 36 -8.16 1.16 3.41
N LEU A 37 -8.38 0.51 4.56
CA LEU A 37 -8.77 -0.89 4.62
C LEU A 37 -10.11 -1.16 3.93
N LEU A 38 -11.06 -0.23 4.02
CA LEU A 38 -12.36 -0.32 3.34
C LEU A 38 -12.18 -0.17 1.83
N ASP A 39 -11.30 0.75 1.41
CA ASP A 39 -10.97 0.91 0.00
C ASP A 39 -10.33 -0.38 -0.55
N TYR A 40 -9.38 -0.96 0.20
CA TYR A 40 -8.71 -2.18 -0.22
C TYR A 40 -9.67 -3.38 -0.27
N ASP A 41 -10.65 -3.48 0.63
CA ASP A 41 -11.70 -4.50 0.54
C ASP A 41 -12.53 -4.36 -0.75
N ALA A 42 -12.91 -3.13 -1.11
CA ALA A 42 -13.63 -2.85 -2.36
C ALA A 42 -12.79 -3.19 -3.61
N LEU A 43 -11.49 -2.84 -3.62
CA LEU A 43 -10.58 -3.23 -4.70
C LEU A 43 -10.42 -4.75 -4.78
N LYS A 44 -10.29 -5.43 -3.64
CA LYS A 44 -10.20 -6.89 -3.59
C LYS A 44 -11.45 -7.55 -4.18
N MET A 45 -12.64 -7.05 -3.83
CA MET A 45 -13.90 -7.59 -4.37
C MET A 45 -13.93 -7.54 -5.90
N ALA A 46 -13.34 -6.53 -6.53
CA ALA A 46 -13.25 -6.42 -7.98
C ALA A 46 -12.40 -7.52 -8.65
N ILE A 47 -11.56 -8.22 -7.88
CA ILE A 47 -10.68 -9.29 -8.36
C ILE A 47 -10.87 -10.60 -7.58
N ALA A 48 -11.98 -10.76 -6.86
CA ALA A 48 -12.18 -11.86 -5.91
C ALA A 48 -12.03 -13.26 -6.53
N ASP A 49 -12.41 -13.42 -7.79
CA ASP A 49 -12.33 -14.69 -8.52
C ASP A 49 -10.95 -14.94 -9.17
N ARG A 50 -10.00 -14.02 -9.00
CA ARG A 50 -8.67 -14.11 -9.61
C ARG A 50 -7.66 -14.73 -8.64
N PRO A 51 -6.71 -15.54 -9.13
CA PRO A 51 -5.75 -16.23 -8.28
C PRO A 51 -4.88 -15.26 -7.45
N GLU A 52 -4.50 -14.11 -8.01
CA GLU A 52 -3.68 -13.13 -7.31
C GLU A 52 -4.37 -12.46 -6.11
N ALA A 53 -5.68 -12.60 -5.94
CA ALA A 53 -6.41 -12.04 -4.80
C ALA A 53 -5.88 -12.55 -3.44
N ALA A 54 -5.31 -13.75 -3.39
CA ALA A 54 -4.66 -14.27 -2.19
C ALA A 54 -3.42 -13.46 -1.76
N VAL A 55 -2.70 -12.87 -2.72
CA VAL A 55 -1.57 -11.97 -2.45
C VAL A 55 -2.08 -10.63 -1.93
N PHE A 56 -3.19 -10.14 -2.48
CA PHE A 56 -3.87 -8.94 -1.99
C PHE A 56 -4.30 -9.10 -0.53
N ASP A 57 -4.87 -10.25 -0.16
CA ASP A 57 -5.24 -10.55 1.23
C ASP A 57 -4.05 -10.49 2.18
N SER A 58 -2.92 -11.05 1.74
CA SER A 58 -1.67 -10.98 2.50
C SER A 58 -1.21 -9.54 2.65
N ALA A 59 -1.30 -8.73 1.58
CA ALA A 59 -0.96 -7.31 1.61
C ALA A 59 -1.79 -6.53 2.65
N VAL A 60 -3.12 -6.66 2.59
CA VAL A 60 -4.03 -5.95 3.51
C VAL A 60 -3.74 -6.32 4.96
N LYS A 61 -3.44 -7.59 5.23
CA LYS A 61 -3.06 -8.04 6.58
C LYS A 61 -1.75 -7.39 7.05
N GLU A 62 -0.75 -7.27 6.18
CA GLU A 62 0.49 -6.56 6.50
C GLU A 62 0.26 -5.07 6.77
N TYR A 63 -0.66 -4.42 6.05
CA TYR A 63 -1.05 -3.04 6.33
C TYR A 63 -1.72 -2.89 7.71
N GLN A 64 -2.59 -3.83 8.10
CA GLN A 64 -3.20 -3.86 9.44
C GLN A 64 -2.14 -4.00 10.54
N PHE A 65 -1.15 -4.89 10.34
CA PHE A 65 -0.05 -5.03 11.29
C PHE A 65 0.86 -3.80 11.33
N ALA A 66 1.07 -3.13 10.20
CA ALA A 66 1.82 -1.88 10.14
C ALA A 66 1.11 -0.77 10.94
N LEU A 67 -0.21 -0.65 10.82
CA LEU A 67 -1.03 0.27 11.63
C LEU A 67 -0.96 -0.07 13.12
N PHE A 68 -1.05 -1.35 13.48
CA PHE A 68 -0.93 -1.77 14.87
C PHE A 68 0.47 -1.47 15.45
N ALA A 69 1.53 -1.73 14.68
CA ALA A 69 2.90 -1.39 15.05
C ALA A 69 3.06 0.13 15.22
N LEU A 70 2.45 0.93 14.36
CA LEU A 70 2.43 2.39 14.50
C LEU A 70 1.78 2.80 15.82
N ALA A 71 0.53 2.37 16.04
CA ALA A 71 -0.27 2.72 17.22
C ALA A 71 0.35 2.25 18.55
N SER A 72 1.22 1.24 18.50
CA SER A 72 1.94 0.71 19.67
C SER A 72 3.33 1.33 19.89
N GLY A 73 3.73 2.31 19.07
CA GLY A 73 5.04 2.99 19.16
C GLY A 73 6.21 2.20 18.54
N GLN A 74 5.93 1.13 17.82
CA GLN A 74 6.92 0.25 17.19
C GLN A 74 7.25 0.72 15.76
N TYR A 75 7.74 1.95 15.63
CA TYR A 75 7.88 2.64 14.35
C TYR A 75 8.70 1.88 13.30
N ARG A 76 9.81 1.24 13.70
CA ARG A 76 10.63 0.46 12.76
C ARG A 76 9.83 -0.69 12.14
N HIS A 77 9.05 -1.40 12.96
CA HIS A 77 8.16 -2.46 12.50
C HIS A 77 7.00 -1.90 11.67
N ALA A 78 6.49 -0.71 12.01
CA ALA A 78 5.46 -0.02 11.24
C ALA A 78 5.94 0.30 9.80
N PHE A 79 7.15 0.85 9.63
CA PHE A 79 7.71 1.10 8.29
C PHE A 79 8.06 -0.19 7.55
N GLY A 80 8.53 -1.22 8.28
CA GLY A 80 8.78 -2.54 7.70
C GLY A 80 7.52 -3.19 7.14
N GLY A 81 6.44 -3.21 7.92
CA GLY A 81 5.13 -3.71 7.47
C GLY A 81 4.56 -2.89 6.32
N LEU A 82 4.68 -1.56 6.37
CA LEU A 82 4.22 -0.69 5.29
C LEU A 82 4.97 -0.94 3.97
N ARG A 83 6.29 -1.19 4.03
CA ARG A 83 7.08 -1.60 2.86
C ARG A 83 6.62 -2.93 2.29
N LEU A 84 6.44 -3.95 3.14
CA LEU A 84 6.02 -5.28 2.71
C LEU A 84 4.61 -5.23 2.10
N PHE A 85 3.68 -4.52 2.74
CA PHE A 85 2.36 -4.22 2.19
C PHE A 85 2.46 -3.68 0.75
N PHE A 86 3.30 -2.67 0.52
CA PHE A 86 3.45 -2.06 -0.79
C PHE A 86 3.99 -3.03 -1.84
N GLU A 87 4.99 -3.85 -1.49
CA GLU A 87 5.49 -4.91 -2.38
C GLU A 87 4.40 -5.91 -2.74
N LEU A 88 3.61 -6.36 -1.76
CA LEU A 88 2.54 -7.34 -1.99
C LEU A 88 1.39 -6.77 -2.84
N MET A 89 1.03 -5.49 -2.65
CA MET A 89 0.02 -4.83 -3.48
C MET A 89 0.46 -4.75 -4.95
N LEU A 90 1.71 -4.34 -5.21
CA LEU A 90 2.23 -4.29 -6.58
C LEU A 90 2.47 -5.70 -7.15
N ALA A 91 2.86 -6.67 -6.33
CA ALA A 91 2.99 -8.06 -6.75
C ALA A 91 1.65 -8.65 -7.18
N THR A 92 0.55 -8.30 -6.51
CA THR A 92 -0.81 -8.67 -6.95
C THR A 92 -1.04 -8.23 -8.40
N VAL A 93 -0.75 -6.95 -8.69
CA VAL A 93 -0.88 -6.41 -10.05
C VAL A 93 0.06 -7.13 -11.02
N GLN A 94 1.32 -7.37 -10.66
CA GLN A 94 2.29 -8.06 -11.53
C GLN A 94 1.86 -9.49 -11.87
N PHE A 95 1.41 -10.24 -10.86
CA PHE A 95 0.99 -11.63 -10.98
C PHE A 95 -0.24 -11.83 -11.85
N SER A 96 -1.12 -10.84 -11.91
CA SER A 96 -2.28 -10.84 -12.82
C SER A 96 -1.93 -10.89 -14.31
N ALA A 97 -0.66 -10.64 -14.66
CA ALA A 97 -0.11 -10.75 -16.02
C ALA A 97 0.98 -11.82 -16.14
N HIS A 98 1.44 -12.38 -15.02
CA HIS A 98 2.54 -13.32 -14.92
C HIS A 98 2.13 -14.53 -14.07
N GLU A 99 1.12 -15.28 -14.51
CA GLU A 99 0.55 -16.39 -13.74
C GLU A 99 1.60 -17.48 -13.40
N ILE A 100 2.59 -17.70 -14.25
CA ILE A 100 3.71 -18.60 -13.97
C ILE A 100 4.44 -18.17 -12.69
N ASP A 101 4.73 -16.88 -12.57
CA ASP A 101 5.42 -16.33 -11.41
C ASP A 101 4.58 -16.44 -10.14
N TYR A 102 3.27 -16.19 -10.24
CA TYR A 102 2.34 -16.43 -9.15
C TYR A 102 2.36 -17.90 -8.69
N ARG A 103 2.29 -18.85 -9.63
CA ARG A 103 2.28 -20.28 -9.31
C ARG A 103 3.60 -20.75 -8.72
N MET A 104 4.72 -20.12 -9.09
CA MET A 104 6.02 -20.39 -8.47
C MET A 104 6.09 -19.83 -7.05
N TRP A 105 5.61 -18.61 -6.84
CA TRP A 105 5.51 -18.00 -5.52
C TRP A 105 4.61 -18.82 -4.58
N ALA A 106 3.44 -19.25 -5.05
CA ALA A 106 2.49 -20.07 -4.29
C ALA A 106 3.03 -21.47 -3.94
N LYS A 107 4.19 -21.86 -4.48
CA LYS A 107 4.90 -23.12 -4.21
C LYS A 107 6.26 -22.89 -3.52
N ASP A 108 6.48 -21.70 -2.96
CA ASP A 108 7.73 -21.29 -2.30
C ASP A 108 8.98 -21.46 -3.20
N SER A 109 8.80 -21.34 -4.52
CA SER A 109 9.87 -21.51 -5.51
C SER A 109 10.33 -20.21 -6.17
N LYS A 110 9.68 -19.09 -5.84
CA LYS A 110 10.05 -17.74 -6.29
C LYS A 110 9.65 -16.71 -5.24
N ASP A 111 10.58 -15.84 -4.89
CA ASP A 111 10.30 -14.70 -4.02
C ASP A 111 9.72 -13.52 -4.82
N ILE A 112 8.85 -12.75 -4.18
CA ILE A 112 8.50 -11.42 -4.65
C ILE A 112 9.72 -10.53 -4.49
N ASN A 113 10.13 -9.83 -5.54
CA ASN A 113 11.26 -8.93 -5.48
C ASN A 113 10.92 -7.55 -6.09
N TRP A 114 11.38 -6.50 -5.42
CA TRP A 114 11.15 -5.12 -5.82
C TRP A 114 11.71 -4.79 -7.21
N SER A 115 12.86 -5.38 -7.58
CA SER A 115 13.50 -5.15 -8.88
C SER A 115 12.61 -5.51 -10.07
N ALA A 116 11.81 -6.59 -9.96
CA ALA A 116 10.90 -7.03 -10.99
C ALA A 116 9.66 -6.11 -11.05
N LEU A 117 9.14 -5.69 -9.90
CA LEU A 117 7.95 -4.82 -9.83
C LEU A 117 8.19 -3.46 -10.47
N LYS A 118 9.41 -2.91 -10.29
CA LYS A 118 9.80 -1.59 -10.80
C LYS A 118 10.48 -1.64 -12.17
N ASP A 119 10.62 -2.82 -12.77
CA ASP A 119 11.37 -2.96 -14.02
C ASP A 119 10.77 -2.08 -15.11
N SER A 120 11.62 -1.32 -15.80
CA SER A 120 11.16 -0.33 -16.78
C SER A 120 10.51 -0.93 -18.02
N GLN A 121 10.71 -2.22 -18.28
CA GLN A 121 10.21 -2.95 -19.44
C GLN A 121 9.07 -3.91 -19.09
N THR A 122 9.16 -4.58 -17.93
CA THR A 122 8.26 -5.68 -17.55
C THR A 122 7.50 -5.45 -16.24
N GLY A 123 7.84 -4.42 -15.48
CA GLY A 123 7.19 -4.09 -14.21
C GLY A 123 5.81 -3.44 -14.38
N VAL A 124 5.09 -3.28 -13.28
CA VAL A 124 3.68 -2.82 -13.27
C VAL A 124 3.49 -1.39 -13.78
N PHE A 125 4.55 -0.58 -13.73
CA PHE A 125 4.55 0.80 -14.25
C PHE A 125 5.19 0.92 -15.64
N ALA A 126 5.67 -0.18 -16.22
CA ALA A 126 6.28 -0.17 -17.53
C ALA A 126 5.26 0.20 -18.60
N THR A 127 5.68 0.99 -19.59
CA THR A 127 4.81 1.40 -20.70
C THR A 127 4.21 0.20 -21.43
N ASN A 128 4.95 -0.89 -21.59
CA ASN A 128 4.44 -2.11 -22.25
C ASN A 128 3.36 -2.81 -21.42
N PHE A 129 3.56 -2.92 -20.10
CA PHE A 129 2.57 -3.48 -19.20
C PHE A 129 1.28 -2.65 -19.25
N ILE A 130 1.39 -1.34 -19.05
CA ILE A 130 0.23 -0.44 -19.04
C ILE A 130 -0.48 -0.46 -20.40
N ARG A 131 0.24 -0.37 -21.52
CA ARG A 131 -0.39 -0.41 -22.86
C ARG A 131 -1.07 -1.73 -23.17
N ALA A 132 -0.61 -2.83 -22.60
CA ALA A 132 -1.27 -4.12 -22.81
C ALA A 132 -2.66 -4.19 -22.16
N PHE A 133 -2.89 -3.44 -21.08
CA PHE A 133 -4.14 -3.50 -20.30
C PHE A 133 -5.00 -2.22 -20.41
N ASN A 134 -4.38 -1.06 -20.33
CA ASN A 134 -5.06 0.22 -20.40
C ASN A 134 -4.16 1.30 -21.04
N PRO A 135 -4.12 1.39 -22.39
CA PRO A 135 -3.27 2.32 -23.13
C PRO A 135 -3.37 3.79 -22.69
N ASP A 136 -4.56 4.23 -22.26
CA ASP A 136 -4.83 5.62 -21.90
C ASP A 136 -4.09 6.06 -20.63
N PHE A 137 -3.60 5.12 -19.82
CA PHE A 137 -2.77 5.39 -18.64
C PHE A 137 -1.27 5.46 -18.94
N SER A 138 -0.85 5.11 -20.17
CA SER A 138 0.57 4.82 -20.45
C SER A 138 1.51 6.03 -20.36
N ASP A 139 0.99 7.24 -20.57
CA ASP A 139 1.76 8.48 -20.48
C ASP A 139 2.10 8.84 -19.02
N CYS A 140 1.32 8.34 -18.06
CA CYS A 140 1.52 8.61 -16.63
C CYS A 140 2.49 7.61 -15.96
N GLY A 141 2.75 6.45 -16.57
CA GLY A 141 3.47 5.34 -15.92
C GLY A 141 4.82 5.73 -15.31
N LYS A 142 5.61 6.56 -16.00
CA LYS A 142 6.92 7.03 -15.50
C LYS A 142 6.82 7.85 -14.22
N GLN A 143 5.80 8.69 -14.09
CA GLN A 143 5.59 9.52 -12.90
C GLN A 143 5.28 8.63 -11.69
N TYR A 144 4.37 7.67 -11.86
CA TYR A 144 3.98 6.77 -10.78
C TYR A 144 5.07 5.77 -10.40
N LEU A 145 5.91 5.36 -11.36
CA LEU A 145 7.15 4.63 -11.05
C LEU A 145 8.07 5.43 -10.13
N ALA A 146 8.33 6.70 -10.45
CA ALA A 146 9.20 7.54 -9.63
C ALA A 146 8.66 7.73 -8.20
N ILE A 147 7.34 7.90 -8.07
CA ILE A 147 6.66 7.97 -6.77
C ILE A 147 6.86 6.65 -5.99
N ALA A 148 6.62 5.52 -6.65
CA ALA A 148 6.77 4.19 -6.06
C ALA A 148 8.20 3.93 -5.60
N GLU A 149 9.20 4.28 -6.42
CA GLU A 149 10.62 4.15 -6.08
C GLU A 149 11.03 5.00 -4.89
N ALA A 150 10.60 6.26 -4.83
CA ALA A 150 10.90 7.15 -3.73
C ALA A 150 10.34 6.61 -2.41
N VAL A 151 9.03 6.33 -2.36
CA VAL A 151 8.38 5.92 -1.10
C VAL A 151 8.84 4.54 -0.63
N TYR A 152 9.11 3.62 -1.56
CA TYR A 152 9.70 2.32 -1.24
C TYR A 152 11.09 2.47 -0.61
N ARG A 153 11.95 3.28 -1.24
CA ARG A 153 13.32 3.53 -0.79
C ARG A 153 13.33 4.13 0.61
N GLU A 154 12.46 5.09 0.88
CA GLU A 154 12.31 5.74 2.17
C GLU A 154 11.91 4.75 3.27
N CYS A 155 10.94 3.86 3.03
CA CYS A 155 10.58 2.82 4.00
C CYS A 155 11.70 1.77 4.18
N SER A 156 12.43 1.45 3.10
CA SER A 156 13.55 0.50 3.12
C SER A 156 14.70 0.96 4.02
N GLU A 157 14.89 2.27 4.24
CA GLU A 157 15.88 2.80 5.19
C GLU A 157 15.65 2.34 6.62
N PHE A 158 14.39 2.23 7.02
CA PHE A 158 14.01 1.76 8.35
C PHE A 158 14.23 0.26 8.51
N VAL A 159 14.14 -0.50 7.43
CA VAL A 159 14.40 -1.95 7.45
C VAL A 159 15.90 -2.23 7.53
N HIS A 160 16.71 -1.51 6.74
CA HIS A 160 18.16 -1.72 6.71
C HIS A 160 18.92 -1.07 7.87
N GLY A 161 18.25 -0.25 8.70
CA GLY A 161 18.90 0.41 9.82
C GLY A 161 19.89 1.48 9.38
N ASN A 162 19.57 2.21 8.30
CA ASN A 162 20.42 3.31 7.87
C ASN A 162 20.58 4.33 9.00
N ALA A 163 21.78 4.88 9.17
CA ALA A 163 22.16 5.71 10.32
C ALA A 163 21.17 6.86 10.60
N GLY A 164 20.64 7.50 9.56
CA GLY A 164 19.63 8.56 9.70
C GLY A 164 18.35 8.10 10.42
N THR A 165 17.92 6.86 10.21
CA THR A 165 16.72 6.31 10.88
C THR A 165 16.95 6.11 12.38
N HIS A 166 18.17 5.78 12.81
CA HIS A 166 18.50 5.65 14.23
C HIS A 166 18.48 7.00 14.96
N ALA A 167 18.73 8.10 14.25
CA ALA A 167 18.72 9.44 14.84
C ALA A 167 17.30 9.98 15.09
N ILE A 168 16.31 9.52 14.31
CA ILE A 168 14.91 10.01 14.40
C ILE A 168 13.99 9.07 15.19
N LEU A 169 14.35 7.79 15.30
CA LEU A 169 13.56 6.82 16.05
C LEU A 169 13.84 6.91 17.55
N PRO A 170 12.81 6.77 18.40
CA PRO A 170 13.02 6.70 19.83
C PRO A 170 13.74 5.40 20.20
N THR A 171 14.53 5.44 21.28
CA THR A 171 15.22 4.25 21.83
C THR A 171 14.28 3.31 22.56
N ASP A 172 13.14 3.84 23.02
CA ASP A 172 12.13 3.15 23.82
C ASP A 172 10.74 3.28 23.19
N ILE A 173 9.75 2.56 23.71
CA ILE A 173 8.34 2.68 23.28
C ILE A 173 7.79 4.01 23.80
N THR A 174 7.98 5.08 23.02
CA THR A 174 7.51 6.43 23.32
C THR A 174 6.98 7.09 22.05
N PHE A 175 6.06 8.06 22.22
CA PHE A 175 5.47 8.74 21.09
C PHE A 175 6.47 9.71 20.45
N GLN A 176 6.59 9.63 19.12
CA GLN A 176 7.37 10.54 18.28
C GLN A 176 6.51 11.07 17.14
N ASN A 177 6.16 12.35 17.23
CA ASN A 177 5.21 12.99 16.33
C ASN A 177 5.66 13.00 14.86
N ASP A 178 6.91 13.39 14.62
CA ASP A 178 7.43 13.53 13.25
C ASP A 178 7.50 12.18 12.53
N VAL A 179 7.83 11.12 13.29
CA VAL A 179 7.87 9.74 12.78
C VAL A 179 6.46 9.24 12.47
N PHE A 180 5.48 9.56 13.33
CA PHE A 180 4.07 9.26 13.12
C PHE A 180 3.52 9.94 11.86
N CYS A 181 3.71 11.26 11.72
CA CYS A 181 3.30 12.00 10.54
C CYS A 181 3.99 11.49 9.27
N SER A 182 5.29 11.18 9.36
CA SER A 182 6.03 10.61 8.23
C SER A 182 5.48 9.26 7.80
N TRP A 183 5.01 8.41 8.72
CA TRP A 183 4.43 7.11 8.36
C TRP A 183 3.14 7.31 7.56
N HIS A 184 2.24 8.17 8.03
CA HIS A 184 0.98 8.47 7.35
C HIS A 184 1.19 9.06 5.96
N ASN A 185 2.12 10.02 5.82
CA ASN A 185 2.45 10.59 4.51
C ASN A 185 2.95 9.52 3.51
N LYS A 186 3.74 8.56 3.98
CA LYS A 186 4.20 7.44 3.14
C LYS A 186 3.06 6.49 2.78
N ALA A 187 2.17 6.18 3.72
CA ALA A 187 0.98 5.37 3.44
C ALA A 187 0.09 6.02 2.36
N THR A 188 -0.16 7.33 2.45
CA THR A 188 -0.91 8.09 1.42
C THR A 188 -0.19 8.06 0.07
N THR A 189 1.13 8.25 0.05
CA THR A 189 1.93 8.21 -1.18
C THR A 189 1.95 6.82 -1.83
N MET A 190 2.02 5.75 -1.02
CA MET A 190 1.90 4.38 -1.52
C MET A 190 0.51 4.10 -2.08
N ARG A 191 -0.56 4.57 -1.41
CA ARG A 191 -1.93 4.46 -1.90
C ARG A 191 -2.05 5.07 -3.31
N LEU A 192 -1.46 6.24 -3.55
CA LEU A 192 -1.43 6.87 -4.87
C LEU A 192 -0.85 5.94 -5.97
N ALA A 193 0.32 5.34 -5.71
CA ALA A 193 0.96 4.42 -6.66
C ALA A 193 0.18 3.10 -6.84
N ILE A 194 -0.39 2.55 -5.76
CA ILE A 194 -1.23 1.35 -5.78
C ILE A 194 -2.47 1.57 -6.64
N ILE A 195 -3.23 2.64 -6.37
CA ILE A 195 -4.47 2.91 -7.09
C ILE A 195 -4.19 3.11 -8.58
N PHE A 196 -3.11 3.82 -8.93
CA PHE A 196 -2.71 3.93 -10.34
C PHE A 196 -2.43 2.56 -10.99
N ALA A 197 -1.58 1.73 -10.37
CA ALA A 197 -1.23 0.42 -10.94
C ALA A 197 -2.45 -0.50 -11.05
N PHE A 198 -3.32 -0.48 -10.05
CA PHE A 198 -4.56 -1.24 -10.04
C PHE A 198 -5.53 -0.76 -11.13
N SER A 199 -5.74 0.56 -11.25
CA SER A 199 -6.59 1.15 -12.28
C SER A 199 -6.09 0.84 -13.69
N ALA A 200 -4.78 0.98 -13.93
CA ALA A 200 -4.16 0.66 -15.22
C ALA A 200 -4.32 -0.83 -15.58
N ARG A 201 -4.38 -1.73 -14.59
CA ARG A 201 -4.53 -3.16 -14.85
C ARG A 201 -5.98 -3.61 -15.01
N TYR A 202 -6.88 -3.13 -14.17
CA TYR A 202 -8.17 -3.78 -13.96
C TYR A 202 -9.37 -3.02 -14.52
N LEU A 203 -9.33 -1.69 -14.66
CA LEU A 203 -10.53 -0.91 -15.04
C LEU A 203 -11.20 -1.37 -16.35
N ASN A 204 -10.43 -1.84 -17.33
CA ASN A 204 -10.97 -2.33 -18.61
C ASN A 204 -11.47 -3.78 -18.55
N TYR A 205 -11.34 -4.47 -17.41
CA TYR A 205 -11.52 -5.93 -17.27
C TYR A 205 -12.29 -6.36 -16.02
N VAL A 206 -12.92 -5.42 -15.33
CA VAL A 206 -13.83 -5.68 -14.23
C VAL A 206 -15.26 -5.44 -14.70
N ASP A 207 -16.23 -6.06 -14.04
CA ASP A 207 -17.63 -5.83 -14.37
C ASP A 207 -18.09 -4.44 -13.90
N ARG A 208 -19.34 -4.13 -14.23
CA ARG A 208 -19.95 -2.84 -13.88
C ARG A 208 -20.06 -2.66 -12.36
N ASP A 209 -20.49 -3.69 -11.64
CA ASP A 209 -20.65 -3.64 -10.18
C ASP A 209 -19.32 -3.37 -9.47
N ALA A 210 -18.23 -3.97 -9.94
CA ALA A 210 -16.88 -3.71 -9.48
C ALA A 210 -16.42 -2.29 -9.84
N THR A 211 -16.70 -1.85 -11.07
CA THR A 211 -16.38 -0.48 -11.52
C THR A 211 -17.04 0.58 -10.63
N GLU A 212 -18.35 0.44 -10.34
CA GLU A 212 -19.11 1.36 -9.49
C GLU A 212 -18.60 1.36 -8.03
N ARG A 213 -18.11 0.23 -7.52
CA ARG A 213 -17.45 0.16 -6.19
C ARG A 213 -16.09 0.85 -6.17
N MET A 214 -15.32 0.73 -7.26
CA MET A 214 -13.97 1.27 -7.36
C MET A 214 -13.95 2.78 -7.66
N GLU A 215 -14.99 3.30 -8.33
CA GLU A 215 -15.11 4.70 -8.74
C GLU A 215 -14.80 5.73 -7.63
N PRO A 216 -15.45 5.70 -6.45
CA PRO A 216 -15.18 6.71 -5.42
C PRO A 216 -13.73 6.71 -4.95
N ILE A 217 -13.08 5.53 -4.91
CA ILE A 217 -11.69 5.37 -4.49
C ILE A 217 -10.74 5.94 -5.56
N ILE A 218 -10.99 5.61 -6.83
CA ILE A 218 -10.14 6.02 -7.94
C ILE A 218 -10.26 7.52 -8.18
N THR A 219 -11.47 8.06 -8.13
CA THR A 219 -11.72 9.49 -8.32
C THR A 219 -11.16 10.34 -7.18
N ASP A 220 -11.21 9.86 -5.93
CA ASP A 220 -10.54 10.49 -4.77
C ASP A 220 -9.01 10.62 -4.95
N VAL A 221 -8.37 9.60 -5.53
CA VAL A 221 -6.89 9.52 -5.56
C VAL A 221 -6.28 10.05 -6.85
N ILE A 222 -6.86 9.69 -7.99
CA ILE A 222 -6.32 9.98 -9.32
C ILE A 222 -7.39 10.55 -10.27
N GLY A 223 -8.47 11.12 -9.73
CA GLY A 223 -9.59 11.69 -10.48
C GLY A 223 -9.20 12.77 -11.49
N ASP A 224 -8.10 13.49 -11.27
CA ASP A 224 -7.63 14.52 -12.19
C ASP A 224 -6.97 13.96 -13.46
N LEU A 225 -6.60 12.67 -13.48
CA LEU A 225 -6.02 12.05 -14.65
C LEU A 225 -7.03 12.04 -15.82
N PRO A 226 -6.64 12.51 -17.01
CA PRO A 226 -7.50 12.45 -18.20
C PRO A 226 -8.16 11.09 -18.46
N PRO A 227 -7.45 9.93 -18.38
CA PRO A 227 -8.10 8.62 -18.58
C PRO A 227 -9.17 8.31 -17.54
N VAL A 228 -8.98 8.72 -16.28
CA VAL A 228 -9.95 8.49 -15.20
C VAL A 228 -11.21 9.30 -15.45
N ARG A 229 -11.07 10.58 -15.81
CA ARG A 229 -12.21 11.41 -16.21
C ARG A 229 -12.94 10.85 -17.42
N ALA A 230 -12.22 10.36 -18.43
CA ALA A 230 -12.85 9.78 -19.61
C ALA A 230 -13.68 8.52 -19.29
N ILE A 231 -13.21 7.67 -18.37
CA ILE A 231 -13.90 6.46 -17.94
C ILE A 231 -15.15 6.80 -17.13
N PHE A 232 -15.06 7.70 -16.14
CA PHE A 232 -16.16 7.99 -15.21
C PHE A 232 -17.06 9.17 -15.60
N ALA A 233 -16.71 9.96 -16.63
CA ALA A 233 -17.60 11.02 -17.14
C ALA A 233 -18.75 10.49 -18.00
N GLN A 234 -18.76 9.19 -18.36
CA GLN A 234 -19.88 8.61 -19.09
C GLN A 234 -21.05 8.38 -18.12
N PRO A 235 -22.25 8.95 -18.38
CA PRO A 235 -23.38 8.76 -17.50
C PRO A 235 -23.73 7.27 -17.41
N SER A 236 -24.09 6.83 -16.21
CA SER A 236 -24.52 5.46 -15.87
C SER A 236 -25.79 5.08 -16.65
N GLY A 237 -25.66 4.76 -17.93
CA GLY A 237 -26.82 4.52 -18.80
C GLY A 237 -26.51 4.62 -20.30
N ALA A 238 -25.66 3.74 -20.82
CA ALA A 238 -25.66 3.39 -22.24
C ALA A 238 -24.95 2.05 -22.49
N GLN A 239 -25.61 0.95 -22.10
CA GLN A 239 -25.55 -0.36 -22.76
C GLN A 239 -26.71 -1.21 -22.30
#